data_AF-A0A2N3C220-F1
#
_entry.id   AF-A0A2N3C220-F1
#
_cell.length_a   1.000
_cell.length_b   1.000
_cell.length_c   1.000
_cell.angle_alpha   90.00
_cell.angle_beta   90.00
_cell.angle_gamma   90.00
#
_symmetry.space_group_name_H-M   'P 1'
#
loop_
_entity.id
_entity.type
_entity.pdbx_description
1 polymer ?
#
loop_
_entity_poly.entity_id
_entity_poly.type
_entity_poly.pdbx_seq_one_letter_code
_entity_poly.pdbx_strand_id
1 'polypeptide(L)'
;MLAAHFHLHGHSLKEAIIETTMAMIFSTIPLWLFPLFSPVIFNVEQGTKAQLVENIRGGELFLYAVATLGPILYLTTYKYFERQERETEDGKKSISYKIDLPLGRTLAVLSVLMAIAFGAIFGSIRLNLMIGSPLELNQGGTIYLSGIAYSFSILCFCVTAYFRNCVTNGAAPDLMRGDEMSFLAVWRNRK
;
A
#
# COMPACT_ATOMS: atom_id res chain seq x y z
N MET A 1 -19.24 16.13 23.10
CA MET A 1 -17.92 15.47 22.92
C MET A 1 -18.03 14.13 22.18
N LEU A 2 -18.92 13.20 22.60
CA LEU A 2 -19.08 11.89 21.94
C LEU A 2 -19.51 11.96 20.45
N ALA A 3 -20.46 12.83 20.11
CA ALA A 3 -20.94 12.97 18.72
C ALA A 3 -19.86 13.50 17.75
N ALA A 4 -18.99 14.40 18.23
CA ALA A 4 -17.87 14.91 17.43
C ALA A 4 -16.82 13.82 17.18
N HIS A 5 -16.56 12.96 18.17
CA HIS A 5 -15.62 11.86 18.04
C HIS A 5 -16.12 10.77 17.07
N PHE A 6 -17.42 10.45 17.10
CA PHE A 6 -18.06 9.56 16.13
C PHE A 6 -18.02 10.11 14.71
N HIS A 7 -18.26 11.42 14.54
CA HIS A 7 -18.23 12.08 13.24
C HIS A 7 -16.80 12.08 12.64
N LEU A 8 -15.78 12.32 13.47
CA LEU A 8 -14.36 12.22 13.07
C LEU A 8 -13.98 10.81 12.63
N HIS A 9 -14.37 9.78 13.40
CA HIS A 9 -14.08 8.39 13.02
C HIS A 9 -14.79 7.94 11.76
N GLY A 10 -16.07 8.31 11.58
CA GLY A 10 -16.84 8.00 10.39
C GLY A 10 -16.26 8.66 9.13
N HIS A 11 -15.86 9.92 9.24
CA HIS A 11 -15.21 10.66 8.14
C HIS A 11 -13.86 10.03 7.76
N SER A 12 -12.99 9.76 8.76
CA SER A 12 -11.68 9.15 8.53
C SER A 12 -11.75 7.77 7.88
N LEU A 13 -12.74 6.96 8.27
CA LEU A 13 -12.97 5.63 7.67
C LEU A 13 -13.45 5.75 6.22
N LYS A 14 -14.42 6.62 5.94
CA LYS A 14 -14.92 6.83 4.57
C LYS A 14 -13.78 7.22 3.63
N GLU A 15 -12.94 8.18 4.04
CA GLU A 15 -11.82 8.65 3.24
C GLU A 15 -10.74 7.58 3.07
N ALA A 16 -10.45 6.80 4.12
CA ALA A 16 -9.55 5.66 4.03
C ALA A 16 -10.04 4.60 3.04
N ILE A 17 -11.35 4.33 3.01
CA ILE A 17 -11.97 3.42 2.03
C ILE A 17 -11.82 3.99 0.62
N ILE A 18 -12.13 5.28 0.40
CA ILE A 18 -11.99 5.93 -0.92
C ILE A 18 -10.55 5.85 -1.42
N GLU A 19 -9.58 6.21 -0.58
CA GLU A 19 -8.15 6.11 -0.91
C GLU A 19 -7.72 4.68 -1.22
N THR A 20 -8.20 3.71 -0.44
CA THR A 20 -7.91 2.29 -0.65
C THR A 20 -8.53 1.79 -1.95
N THR A 21 -9.78 2.17 -2.25
CA THR A 21 -10.45 1.81 -3.49
C THR A 21 -9.75 2.41 -4.69
N MET A 22 -9.32 3.68 -4.62
CA MET A 22 -8.52 4.29 -5.68
C MET A 22 -7.19 3.56 -5.85
N ALA A 23 -6.47 3.28 -4.76
CA ALA A 23 -5.22 2.53 -4.82
C ALA A 23 -5.41 1.12 -5.42
N MET A 24 -6.50 0.44 -5.09
CA MET A 24 -6.86 -0.86 -5.65
C MET A 24 -7.14 -0.78 -7.16
N ILE A 25 -7.94 0.21 -7.60
CA ILE A 25 -8.24 0.40 -9.03
C ILE A 25 -6.95 0.70 -9.79
N PHE A 26 -6.16 1.69 -9.35
CA PHE A 26 -4.92 2.05 -10.04
C PHE A 26 -3.86 0.94 -10.01
N SER A 27 -3.75 0.18 -8.91
CA SER A 27 -2.82 -0.95 -8.83
C SER A 27 -3.21 -2.14 -9.68
N THR A 28 -4.51 -2.31 -10.00
CA THR A 28 -4.96 -3.39 -10.88
C THR A 28 -4.89 -3.05 -12.36
N ILE A 29 -4.75 -1.77 -12.75
CA ILE A 29 -4.61 -1.37 -14.16
C ILE A 29 -3.52 -2.18 -14.88
N PRO A 30 -2.28 -2.29 -14.38
CA PRO A 30 -1.24 -3.09 -15.03
C PRO A 30 -1.62 -4.56 -15.24
N LEU A 31 -2.39 -5.14 -14.31
CA LEU A 31 -2.87 -6.53 -14.40
C LEU A 31 -3.88 -6.72 -15.54
N TRP A 32 -4.63 -5.67 -15.89
CA TRP A 32 -5.56 -5.67 -17.02
C TRP A 32 -4.89 -5.36 -18.35
N LEU A 33 -3.77 -4.61 -18.37
CA LEU A 33 -3.09 -4.24 -19.61
C LEU A 33 -2.67 -5.48 -20.39
N PHE A 34 -2.05 -6.47 -19.75
CA PHE A 34 -1.58 -7.66 -20.45
C PHE A 34 -2.72 -8.43 -21.13
N PRO A 35 -3.81 -8.84 -20.44
CA PRO A 35 -4.94 -9.51 -21.09
C PRO A 35 -5.69 -8.68 -22.15
N LEU A 36 -5.70 -7.35 -22.02
CA LEU A 36 -6.36 -6.45 -22.98
C LEU A 36 -5.55 -6.31 -24.27
N PHE A 37 -4.22 -6.17 -24.16
CA PHE A 37 -3.35 -5.90 -25.30
C PHE A 37 -2.75 -7.17 -25.90
N SER A 38 -2.69 -8.27 -25.17
CA SER A 38 -2.13 -9.54 -25.63
C SER A 38 -2.73 -10.06 -26.95
N PRO A 39 -4.06 -10.04 -27.15
CA PRO A 39 -4.65 -10.46 -28.44
C PRO A 39 -4.18 -9.59 -29.61
N VAL A 40 -3.94 -8.30 -29.38
CA VAL A 40 -3.52 -7.33 -30.41
C VAL A 40 -2.03 -7.43 -30.70
N ILE A 41 -1.20 -7.61 -29.67
CA ILE A 41 0.27 -7.59 -29.79
C ILE A 41 0.83 -8.98 -30.14
N PHE A 42 0.26 -10.04 -29.58
CA PHE A 42 0.83 -11.39 -29.61
C PHE A 42 -0.05 -12.42 -30.35
N ASN A 43 -1.20 -12.03 -30.91
CA ASN A 43 -2.14 -12.93 -31.62
C ASN A 43 -2.51 -14.19 -30.82
N VAL A 44 -2.74 -14.02 -29.51
CA VAL A 44 -3.09 -15.15 -28.64
C VAL A 44 -4.56 -15.52 -28.80
N GLU A 45 -4.85 -16.77 -29.18
CA GLU A 45 -6.23 -17.28 -29.36
C GLU A 45 -7.02 -17.44 -28.05
N GLN A 46 -6.33 -17.45 -26.90
CA GLN A 46 -6.95 -17.60 -25.60
C GLN A 46 -7.73 -16.33 -25.21
N GLY A 47 -8.96 -16.49 -24.71
CA GLY A 47 -9.78 -15.37 -24.25
C GLY A 47 -9.19 -14.63 -23.04
N THR A 48 -9.56 -13.35 -22.86
CA THR A 48 -9.06 -12.44 -21.81
C THR A 48 -9.09 -13.02 -20.40
N LYS A 49 -10.12 -13.82 -20.07
CA LYS A 49 -10.23 -14.49 -18.76
C LYS A 49 -9.13 -15.52 -18.52
N ALA A 50 -8.79 -16.31 -19.54
CA ALA A 50 -7.75 -17.33 -19.43
C ALA A 50 -6.38 -16.69 -19.20
N GLN A 51 -6.10 -15.61 -19.93
CA GLN A 51 -4.86 -14.84 -19.80
C GLN A 51 -4.75 -14.15 -18.44
N LEU A 52 -5.85 -13.64 -17.90
CA LEU A 52 -5.90 -13.09 -16.54
C LEU A 52 -5.53 -14.15 -15.49
N VAL A 53 -6.09 -15.35 -15.62
CA VAL A 53 -5.80 -16.47 -14.71
C VAL A 53 -4.35 -16.91 -14.84
N GLU A 54 -3.80 -16.98 -16.05
CA GLU A 54 -2.38 -17.27 -16.26
C GLU A 54 -1.46 -16.22 -15.64
N ASN A 55 -1.81 -14.93 -15.74
CA ASN A 55 -1.05 -13.86 -15.10
C ASN A 55 -1.03 -14.02 -13.57
N ILE A 56 -2.18 -14.35 -12.97
CA ILE A 56 -2.27 -14.60 -11.52
C ILE A 56 -1.46 -15.84 -11.14
N ARG A 57 -1.51 -16.92 -11.95
CA ARG A 57 -0.67 -18.11 -11.78
C ARG A 57 0.82 -17.81 -11.86
N GLY A 58 1.21 -16.85 -12.70
CA GLY A 58 2.57 -16.32 -12.80
C GLY A 58 3.05 -15.58 -11.54
N GLY A 59 2.18 -15.39 -10.55
CA GLY A 59 2.52 -14.76 -9.27
C GLY A 59 2.38 -13.23 -9.28
N GLU A 60 1.81 -12.64 -10.33
CA GLU A 60 1.70 -11.17 -10.44
C GLU A 60 0.91 -10.56 -9.28
N LEU A 61 -0.08 -11.26 -8.71
CA LEU A 61 -0.81 -10.77 -7.54
C LEU A 61 0.08 -10.61 -6.29
N PHE A 62 1.12 -11.43 -6.13
CA PHE A 62 2.11 -11.25 -5.06
C PHE A 62 2.96 -10.01 -5.30
N LEU A 63 3.34 -9.75 -6.55
CA LEU A 63 4.08 -8.54 -6.91
C LEU A 63 3.27 -7.29 -6.56
N TYR A 64 1.98 -7.27 -6.87
CA TYR A 64 1.09 -6.16 -6.49
C TYR A 64 0.92 -6.05 -4.97
N ALA A 65 0.80 -7.18 -4.26
CA ALA A 65 0.72 -7.19 -2.80
C ALA A 65 2.02 -6.66 -2.15
N VAL A 66 3.18 -6.85 -2.76
CA VAL A 66 4.45 -6.27 -2.29
C VAL A 66 4.54 -4.78 -2.64
N ALA A 67 4.10 -4.39 -3.84
CA ALA A 67 4.14 -2.99 -4.28
C ALA A 67 3.31 -2.07 -3.37
N THR A 68 2.19 -2.56 -2.81
CA THR A 68 1.37 -1.84 -1.84
C THR A 68 2.04 -1.63 -0.48
N LEU A 69 3.08 -2.40 -0.14
CA LEU A 69 3.82 -2.26 1.13
C LEU A 69 4.72 -1.03 1.16
N GLY A 70 5.24 -0.60 0.00
CA GLY A 70 6.07 0.61 -0.10
C GLY A 70 5.34 1.86 0.41
N PRO A 71 4.13 2.17 -0.11
CA PRO A 71 3.27 3.22 0.41
C PRO A 71 2.93 3.08 1.90
N ILE A 72 2.66 1.86 2.40
CA ILE A 72 2.40 1.62 3.83
C ILE A 72 3.63 1.98 4.67
N LEU A 73 4.80 1.52 4.26
CA LEU A 73 6.06 1.85 4.92
C LEU A 73 6.29 3.36 4.91
N TYR A 74 6.12 4.03 3.77
CA TYR A 74 6.26 5.47 3.67
C TYR A 74 5.29 6.22 4.61
N LEU A 75 4.01 5.86 4.62
CA LEU A 75 2.99 6.51 5.45
C LEU A 75 3.19 6.26 6.94
N THR A 76 3.67 5.08 7.33
CA THR A 76 3.93 4.73 8.73
C THR A 76 5.25 5.31 9.25
N THR A 77 6.22 5.53 8.37
CA THR A 77 7.54 6.03 8.73
C THR A 77 7.65 7.53 8.47
N TYR A 78 7.81 7.95 7.21
CA TYR A 78 8.34 9.25 6.81
C TYR A 78 7.62 10.46 7.41
N LYS A 79 6.28 10.42 7.49
CA LYS A 79 5.47 11.57 7.96
C LYS A 79 5.42 11.70 9.49
N TYR A 80 5.80 10.65 10.22
CA TYR A 80 5.72 10.59 11.68
C TYR A 80 7.07 10.40 12.33
N PHE A 81 8.18 10.48 11.59
CA PHE A 81 9.53 10.51 12.12
C PHE A 81 9.81 11.91 12.71
N GLU A 82 9.31 12.19 13.93
CA GLU A 82 9.79 13.36 14.67
C GLU A 82 11.19 13.07 15.21
N ARG A 83 12.16 13.88 14.79
CA ARG A 83 13.52 13.87 15.34
C ARG A 83 13.49 14.50 16.72
N GLN A 84 13.45 13.69 17.77
CA GLN A 84 13.64 14.19 19.13
C GLN A 84 15.13 14.23 19.42
N GLU A 85 15.69 15.45 19.45
CA GLU A 85 17.00 15.68 20.05
C GLU A 85 16.80 15.80 21.56
N ARG A 86 17.24 14.80 22.31
CA ARG A 86 17.38 14.91 23.77
C ARG A 86 18.84 15.16 24.10
N GLU A 87 19.11 16.29 24.75
CA GLU A 87 20.36 16.47 25.47
C GLU A 87 20.31 15.61 26.74
N THR A 88 21.21 14.62 26.79
CA THR A 88 21.41 13.79 27.98
C THR A 88 22.20 14.62 29.00
N GLU A 89 22.01 14.39 30.31
CA GLU A 89 22.71 15.13 31.38
C GLU A 89 24.25 15.14 31.25
N ASP A 90 24.82 14.17 30.53
CA ASP A 90 26.26 14.08 30.19
C ASP A 90 26.70 14.94 28.97
N GLY A 91 25.85 15.82 28.45
CA GLY A 91 26.16 16.67 27.28
C GLY A 91 26.21 15.92 25.94
N LYS A 92 25.95 14.60 25.93
CA LYS A 92 25.77 13.82 24.69
C LYS A 92 24.37 14.04 24.12
N LYS A 93 24.31 14.54 22.88
CA LYS A 93 23.07 14.62 22.10
C LYS A 93 22.67 13.21 21.65
N SER A 94 21.54 12.72 22.13
CA SER A 94 20.93 11.47 21.65
C SER A 94 19.82 11.81 20.68
N ILE A 95 19.94 11.32 19.45
CA ILE A 95 18.91 11.44 18.41
C ILE A 95 17.99 10.25 18.55
N SER A 96 16.76 10.47 19.01
CA SER A 96 15.72 9.45 19.08
C SER A 96 14.65 9.71 18.03
N TYR A 97 14.18 8.64 17.40
CA TYR A 97 13.12 8.70 16.41
C TYR A 97 11.87 8.05 16.99
N LYS A 98 10.78 8.81 17.08
CA LYS A 98 9.49 8.31 17.55
C LYS A 98 8.54 8.22 16.36
N ILE A 99 7.90 7.07 16.18
CA ILE A 99 6.81 6.89 15.21
C ILE A 99 5.52 7.26 15.94
N ASP A 100 4.90 8.40 15.62
CA ASP A 100 3.67 8.86 16.29
C ASP A 100 2.37 8.21 15.78
N LEU A 101 2.44 7.29 14.81
CA LEU A 101 1.26 6.56 14.37
C LEU A 101 0.89 5.43 15.35
N PRO A 102 -0.34 5.35 15.88
CA PRO A 102 -0.79 4.18 16.64
C PRO A 102 -0.68 2.93 15.76
N LEU A 103 -0.02 1.89 16.29
CA LEU A 103 0.34 0.65 15.55
C LEU A 103 1.33 0.84 14.38
N GLY A 104 1.95 2.02 14.21
CA GLY A 104 2.88 2.29 13.11
C GLY A 104 4.09 1.35 13.09
N ARG A 105 4.71 1.11 14.26
CA ARG A 105 5.85 0.18 14.37
C ARG A 105 5.47 -1.26 14.02
N THR A 106 4.31 -1.72 14.48
CA THR A 106 3.83 -3.08 14.19
C THR A 106 3.47 -3.24 12.71
N LEU A 107 2.83 -2.24 12.11
CA LEU A 107 2.50 -2.24 10.69
C LEU A 107 3.75 -2.16 9.81
N ALA A 108 4.76 -1.39 10.21
CA ALA A 108 6.03 -1.32 9.50
C ALA A 108 6.77 -2.67 9.54
N VAL A 109 6.90 -3.28 10.73
CA VAL A 109 7.51 -4.62 10.87
C VAL A 109 6.73 -5.67 10.08
N LEU A 110 5.40 -5.66 10.17
CA LEU A 110 4.53 -6.57 9.41
C LEU A 110 4.73 -6.39 7.90
N SER A 111 4.81 -5.15 7.42
CA SER A 111 5.04 -4.84 6.01
C SER A 111 6.40 -5.35 5.53
N VAL A 112 7.46 -5.21 6.33
CA VAL A 112 8.78 -5.79 6.00
C VAL A 112 8.71 -7.31 5.92
N LEU A 113 8.07 -7.96 6.88
CA LEU A 113 7.92 -9.42 6.89
C LEU A 113 7.11 -9.92 5.68
N MET A 114 6.03 -9.23 5.34
CA MET A 114 5.22 -9.52 4.15
C MET A 114 6.03 -9.34 2.87
N ALA A 115 6.84 -8.28 2.75
CA ALA A 115 7.67 -8.03 1.59
C ALA A 115 8.67 -9.17 1.36
N ILE A 116 9.32 -9.64 2.44
CA ILE A 116 10.26 -10.77 2.38
C ILE A 116 9.51 -12.06 2.00
N ALA A 117 8.40 -12.37 2.67
CA ALA A 117 7.65 -13.60 2.44
C ALA A 117 7.06 -13.67 1.02
N PHE A 118 6.37 -12.62 0.59
CA PHE A 118 5.75 -12.58 -0.74
C PHE A 118 6.79 -12.46 -1.85
N GLY A 119 7.88 -11.73 -1.63
CA GLY A 119 9.01 -11.66 -2.54
C GLY A 119 9.68 -13.03 -2.73
N ALA A 120 9.87 -13.79 -1.65
CA ALA A 120 10.40 -15.15 -1.72
C ALA A 120 9.46 -16.09 -2.50
N ILE A 121 8.16 -16.07 -2.22
CA ILE A 121 7.16 -16.88 -2.92
C ILE A 121 7.14 -16.53 -4.42
N PHE A 122 7.08 -15.25 -4.77
CA PHE A 122 7.12 -14.79 -6.15
C PHE A 122 8.41 -15.22 -6.86
N GLY A 123 9.57 -15.05 -6.20
CA GLY A 123 10.86 -15.51 -6.72
C GLY A 123 10.89 -17.01 -6.96
N SER A 124 10.35 -17.82 -6.05
CA SER A 124 10.25 -19.28 -6.22
C SER A 124 9.35 -19.67 -7.40
N ILE A 125 8.21 -19.00 -7.59
CA ILE A 125 7.32 -19.23 -8.74
C ILE A 125 8.07 -18.93 -10.05
N ARG A 126 8.76 -17.79 -10.13
CA ARG A 126 9.52 -17.40 -11.32
C ARG A 126 10.67 -18.34 -11.63
N LEU A 127 11.42 -18.77 -10.61
CA LEU A 127 12.50 -19.74 -10.77
C LEU A 127 11.96 -21.09 -11.28
N ASN A 128 10.82 -21.55 -10.77
CA ASN A 128 10.16 -22.77 -11.23
C ASN A 128 9.76 -22.67 -12.71
N LEU A 129 9.18 -21.54 -13.12
CA LEU A 129 8.76 -21.29 -14.50
C LEU A 129 9.93 -21.15 -15.50
N MET A 130 11.07 -20.60 -15.07
CA MET A 130 12.22 -20.37 -15.96
C MET A 130 13.18 -21.56 -16.06
N ILE A 131 13.46 -22.23 -14.95
CA ILE A 131 14.53 -23.24 -14.87
C ILE A 131 13.96 -24.66 -14.92
N GLY A 132 12.65 -24.83 -14.67
CA GLY A 132 12.02 -26.14 -14.56
C GLY A 132 12.47 -26.85 -13.28
N SER A 133 11.82 -26.53 -12.16
CA SER A 133 12.12 -27.18 -10.88
C SER A 133 11.34 -28.51 -10.74
N PRO A 134 11.93 -29.55 -10.12
CA PRO A 134 11.26 -30.83 -9.90
C PRO A 134 10.08 -30.75 -8.92
N LEU A 135 9.91 -29.61 -8.22
CA LEU A 135 8.75 -29.37 -7.37
C LEU A 135 7.57 -28.94 -8.26
N GLU A 136 6.55 -29.80 -8.35
CA GLU A 136 5.30 -29.44 -9.01
C GLU A 136 4.60 -28.32 -8.25
N LEU A 137 4.45 -27.17 -8.91
CA LEU A 137 3.85 -26.00 -8.30
C LEU A 137 2.33 -26.18 -8.29
N ASN A 138 1.71 -26.22 -7.10
CA ASN A 138 0.26 -26.29 -6.97
C ASN A 138 -0.38 -24.96 -7.42
N GLN A 139 -0.73 -24.88 -8.70
CA GLN A 139 -1.29 -23.69 -9.34
C GLN A 139 -2.57 -23.19 -8.65
N GLY A 140 -3.42 -24.09 -8.18
CA GLY A 140 -4.65 -23.72 -7.45
C GLY A 140 -4.34 -23.09 -6.09
N GLY A 141 -3.38 -23.68 -5.37
CA GLY A 141 -2.86 -23.14 -4.11
C GLY A 141 -2.23 -21.77 -4.28
N THR A 142 -1.45 -21.57 -5.35
CA THR A 142 -0.84 -20.28 -5.69
C THR A 142 -1.87 -19.19 -5.91
N ILE A 143 -2.91 -19.44 -6.70
CA ILE A 143 -3.99 -18.47 -6.94
C ILE A 143 -4.66 -18.10 -5.61
N TYR A 144 -5.05 -19.09 -4.80
CA TYR A 144 -5.73 -18.85 -3.54
C TYR A 144 -4.87 -18.07 -2.54
N LEU A 145 -3.61 -18.47 -2.37
CA LEU A 145 -2.67 -17.80 -1.49
C LEU A 145 -2.39 -16.36 -1.94
N SER A 146 -2.25 -16.14 -3.25
CA SER A 146 -2.03 -14.81 -3.82
C SER A 146 -3.23 -13.88 -3.57
N GLY A 147 -4.46 -14.40 -3.71
CA GLY A 147 -5.69 -13.66 -3.40
C GLY A 147 -5.80 -13.25 -1.94
N ILE A 148 -5.44 -14.15 -1.02
CA ILE A 148 -5.37 -13.83 0.42
C ILE A 148 -4.30 -12.79 0.70
N ALA A 149 -3.09 -12.96 0.14
CA ALA A 149 -1.98 -12.05 0.33
C ALA A 149 -2.32 -10.62 -0.14
N TYR A 150 -2.94 -10.50 -1.31
CA TYR A 150 -3.39 -9.21 -1.84
C TYR A 150 -4.49 -8.59 -0.97
N SER A 151 -5.52 -9.36 -0.61
CA SER A 151 -6.61 -8.88 0.25
C SER A 151 -6.09 -8.39 1.60
N PHE A 152 -5.15 -9.13 2.19
CA PHE A 152 -4.51 -8.76 3.45
C PHE A 152 -3.68 -7.48 3.30
N SER A 153 -2.91 -7.34 2.22
CA SER A 153 -2.15 -6.11 1.98
C SER A 153 -3.05 -4.89 1.79
N ILE A 154 -4.17 -5.02 1.10
CA ILE A 154 -5.15 -3.94 0.91
C ILE A 154 -5.79 -3.57 2.26
N LEU A 155 -6.08 -4.56 3.11
CA LEU A 155 -6.57 -4.33 4.47
C LEU A 155 -5.54 -3.57 5.32
N CYS A 156 -4.26 -3.96 5.28
CA CYS A 156 -3.19 -3.23 5.96
C CYS A 156 -3.05 -1.79 5.45
N PHE A 157 -3.19 -1.57 4.14
CA PHE A 157 -3.20 -0.23 3.56
C PHE A 157 -4.38 0.60 4.08
N CYS A 158 -5.59 0.05 4.09
CA CYS A 158 -6.79 0.71 4.59
C CYS A 158 -6.66 1.10 6.06
N VAL A 159 -6.18 0.18 6.90
CA VAL A 159 -5.92 0.43 8.32
C VAL A 159 -4.89 1.55 8.50
N THR A 160 -3.83 1.54 7.69
CA THR A 160 -2.80 2.59 7.72
C THR A 160 -3.37 3.96 7.32
N ALA A 161 -4.14 4.02 6.24
CA ALA A 161 -4.80 5.25 5.78
C ALA A 161 -5.80 5.78 6.82
N TYR A 162 -6.56 4.88 7.47
CA TYR A 162 -7.49 5.23 8.54
C TYR A 162 -6.79 5.85 9.75
N PHE A 163 -5.75 5.21 10.28
CA PHE A 163 -5.00 5.74 11.41
C PHE A 163 -4.31 7.06 11.06
N ARG A 164 -3.77 7.17 9.84
CA ARG A 164 -3.19 8.41 9.33
C ARG A 164 -4.22 9.54 9.37
N ASN A 165 -5.42 9.32 8.81
CA ASN A 165 -6.50 10.31 8.77
C ASN A 165 -7.00 10.72 10.17
N CYS A 166 -6.96 9.79 11.13
CA CYS A 166 -7.31 10.08 12.52
C CYS A 166 -6.26 10.96 13.21
N VAL A 167 -4.98 10.73 12.97
CA VAL A 167 -3.90 11.51 13.60
C VAL A 167 -3.78 12.91 12.99
N THR A 168 -4.02 13.06 11.69
CA THR A 168 -3.93 14.37 11.02
C THR A 168 -5.15 15.28 11.23
N ASN A 169 -6.13 14.89 12.06
CA ASN A 169 -7.36 15.67 12.35
C ASN A 169 -8.07 16.20 11.10
N GLY A 170 -8.00 15.44 10.00
CA GLY A 170 -8.49 15.83 8.68
C GLY A 170 -8.02 14.81 7.64
N ALA A 171 -8.87 14.54 6.66
CA ALA A 171 -8.50 13.66 5.56
C ALA A 171 -7.42 14.36 4.70
N ALA A 172 -6.51 13.59 4.10
CA ALA A 172 -5.47 14.14 3.24
C ALA A 172 -5.99 15.12 2.15
N PRO A 173 -7.17 14.89 1.53
CA PRO A 173 -7.76 15.84 0.59
C PRO A 173 -8.14 17.20 1.20
N ASP A 174 -8.60 17.21 2.45
CA ASP A 174 -9.01 18.44 3.14
C ASP A 174 -7.81 19.29 3.51
N LEU A 175 -6.72 18.64 3.92
CA LEU A 175 -5.44 19.30 4.19
C LEU A 175 -4.86 19.92 2.91
N MET A 176 -4.84 19.18 1.81
CA MET A 176 -4.38 19.71 0.52
C MET A 176 -5.24 20.88 0.02
N ARG A 177 -6.57 20.83 0.21
CA ARG A 177 -7.45 21.95 -0.11
C ARG A 177 -7.19 23.18 0.74
N GLY A 178 -6.90 22.98 2.03
CA GLY A 178 -6.49 24.06 2.93
C GLY A 178 -5.19 24.72 2.44
N ASP A 179 -4.19 23.91 2.11
CA ASP A 179 -2.91 24.38 1.60
C ASP A 179 -3.07 25.10 0.26
N GLU A 180 -3.86 24.58 -0.67
CA GLU A 180 -4.14 25.20 -1.97
C GLU A 180 -4.86 26.56 -1.80
N MET A 181 -5.87 26.63 -0.93
CA MET A 181 -6.55 27.90 -0.64
C MET A 181 -5.61 28.91 0.02
N SER A 182 -4.72 28.47 0.92
CA SER A 182 -3.71 29.33 1.53
C SER A 182 -2.72 29.88 0.50
N PHE A 183 -2.26 29.03 -0.42
CA PHE A 183 -1.38 29.40 -1.52
C PHE A 183 -2.05 30.41 -2.45
N LEU A 184 -3.30 30.17 -2.85
CA LEU A 184 -4.07 31.07 -3.70
C LEU A 184 -4.31 32.44 -3.03
N ALA A 185 -4.54 32.46 -1.71
CA ALA A 185 -4.70 33.70 -0.95
C ALA A 185 -3.39 34.50 -0.91
N VAL A 186 -2.26 33.86 -0.65
CA VAL A 186 -0.92 34.49 -0.69
C VAL A 186 -0.61 35.02 -2.09
N TRP A 187 -0.90 34.25 -3.13
CA TRP A 187 -0.70 34.67 -4.51
C TRP A 187 -1.55 35.89 -4.89
N ARG A 188 -2.81 35.91 -4.47
CA ARG A 188 -3.74 37.02 -4.73
C ARG A 188 -3.29 38.34 -4.08
N ASN A 189 -2.66 38.26 -2.90
CA ASN A 189 -2.15 39.41 -2.15
C ASN A 189 -0.75 39.90 -2.62
N ARG A 190 -0.17 39.29 -3.67
CA ARG A 190 1.08 39.76 -4.29
C ARG A 190 0.88 40.83 -5.37
N LYS A 191 -0.37 41.17 -5.69
CA LYS A 191 -0.73 42.32 -6.53
C LYS A 191 -1.09 43.51 -5.64
#